data_AF-A0A966EQR0-F1
#
_entry.id   AF-A0A966EQR0-F1
#
_cell.length_a   1.000
_cell.length_b   1.000
_cell.length_c   1.000
_cell.angle_alpha   90.00
_cell.angle_beta   90.00
_cell.angle_gamma   90.00
#
_symmetry.space_group_name_H-M   'P 1'
#
loop_
_entity.id
_entity.type
_entity.pdbx_description
1 polymer ?
#
loop_
_entity_poly.entity_id
_entity_poly.type
_entity_poly.pdbx_seq_one_letter_code
_entity_poly.pdbx_strand_id
1 'polypeptide(L)'
;MVNEPSHWFWNGTPKQPTECVIVDIDGVLANASTRQHHLDPPWRDWDAFFADCIDDESFEEIVTLIDLLDPKLAVVLLTSRPMWVQRPTLQWLAKFDIRFDLLIMRPLGDFQASPGFKKDETKYLSARGFLPRLAIEDDMRNVRMYRSIEVPTIFLESGYHPH
;
A
#
# COMPACT_ATOMS: atom_id res chain seq x y z
N MET A 1 7.05 -19.57 17.66
CA MET A 1 6.51 -18.95 16.43
C MET A 1 6.13 -17.53 16.78
N VAL A 2 6.73 -16.53 16.16
CA VAL A 2 6.27 -15.15 16.34
C VAL A 2 4.92 -15.08 15.63
N ASN A 3 3.84 -14.77 16.36
CA ASN A 3 2.52 -14.61 15.74
C ASN A 3 2.62 -13.49 14.70
N GLU A 4 2.13 -13.76 13.49
CA GLU A 4 1.98 -12.74 12.47
C GLU A 4 0.87 -11.76 12.88
N PRO A 5 1.00 -10.47 12.54
CA PRO A 5 -0.08 -9.51 12.81
C PRO A 5 -1.34 -9.88 12.04
N SER A 6 -2.51 -9.66 12.65
CA SER A 6 -3.80 -9.94 12.02
C SER A 6 -4.10 -9.05 10.81
N HIS A 7 -3.39 -7.93 10.66
CA HIS A 7 -3.53 -6.99 9.53
C HIS A 7 -2.59 -7.30 8.37
N TRP A 8 -1.86 -8.41 8.44
CA TRP A 8 -1.06 -8.95 7.34
C TRP A 8 -1.86 -10.04 6.62
N PHE A 9 -1.86 -10.00 5.29
CA PHE A 9 -2.50 -10.99 4.44
C PHE A 9 -1.48 -11.49 3.41
N TRP A 10 -1.09 -12.77 3.52
CA TRP A 10 -0.23 -13.43 2.54
C TRP A 10 -1.04 -13.94 1.36
N ASN A 11 -0.58 -13.64 0.15
CA ASN A 11 -1.12 -14.23 -1.07
C ASN A 11 -0.44 -15.58 -1.33
N GLY A 12 -1.10 -16.65 -0.87
CA GLY A 12 -0.53 -18.00 -0.94
C GLY A 12 0.36 -18.32 0.27
N THR A 13 1.43 -19.09 0.05
CA THR A 13 2.35 -19.47 1.14
C THR A 13 3.27 -18.31 1.49
N PRO A 14 3.43 -17.96 2.79
CA PRO A 14 4.35 -16.92 3.22
C PRO A 14 5.75 -17.11 2.65
N LYS A 15 6.29 -16.07 2.00
CA LYS A 15 7.65 -16.11 1.46
C LYS A 15 8.66 -16.13 2.61
N GLN A 16 9.81 -16.79 2.37
CA GLN A 16 10.96 -16.64 3.24
C GLN A 16 11.52 -15.20 3.15
N PRO A 17 12.17 -14.70 4.21
CA PRO A 17 12.79 -13.37 4.20
C PRO A 17 13.69 -13.16 2.97
N THR A 18 13.46 -12.07 2.24
CA THR A 18 14.13 -11.75 0.97
C THR A 18 14.14 -10.23 0.73
N GLU A 19 14.79 -9.79 -0.34
CA GLU A 19 14.63 -8.42 -0.84
C GLU A 19 13.19 -8.16 -1.30
N CYS A 20 12.66 -6.97 -1.00
CA CYS A 20 11.29 -6.62 -1.33
C CYS A 20 11.15 -5.20 -1.88
N VAL A 21 10.06 -5.00 -2.62
CA VAL A 21 9.57 -3.69 -3.05
C VAL A 21 8.29 -3.40 -2.29
N ILE A 22 8.19 -2.20 -1.73
CA ILE A 22 6.98 -1.71 -1.07
C ILE A 22 6.20 -0.85 -2.06
N VAL A 23 4.92 -1.13 -2.23
CA VAL A 23 4.06 -0.45 -3.21
C VAL A 23 2.82 0.05 -2.48
N ASP A 24 2.50 1.34 -2.60
CA ASP A 24 1.19 1.83 -2.17
C ASP A 24 0.09 1.37 -3.15
N ILE A 25 -1.18 1.46 -2.72
CA ILE A 25 -2.33 1.16 -3.57
C ILE A 25 -2.95 2.44 -4.11
N ASP A 26 -3.45 3.31 -3.22
CA ASP A 26 -4.23 4.47 -3.63
C ASP A 26 -3.31 5.54 -4.21
N GLY A 27 -3.56 5.94 -5.46
CA GLY A 27 -2.70 6.89 -6.17
C GLY A 27 -1.46 6.25 -6.84
N VAL A 28 -1.22 4.95 -6.64
CA VAL A 28 -0.08 4.22 -7.23
C VAL A 28 -0.55 3.07 -8.11
N LEU A 29 -1.30 2.10 -7.57
CA LEU A 29 -1.89 1.02 -8.36
C LEU A 29 -3.32 1.35 -8.76
N ALA A 30 -4.08 1.98 -7.86
CA ALA A 30 -5.48 2.33 -8.02
C ALA A 30 -5.64 3.84 -8.25
N ASN A 31 -6.43 4.20 -9.25
CA ASN A 31 -6.83 5.57 -9.50
C ASN A 31 -7.90 6.02 -8.50
N ALA A 32 -7.45 6.39 -7.31
CA ALA A 32 -8.32 6.86 -6.23
C ALA A 32 -8.81 8.32 -6.41
N SER A 33 -8.48 8.99 -7.54
CA SER A 33 -8.89 10.38 -7.79
C SER A 33 -10.40 10.53 -7.95
N THR A 34 -11.09 9.49 -8.42
CA THR A 34 -12.55 9.49 -8.64
C THR A 34 -13.33 9.67 -7.34
N ARG A 35 -12.77 9.22 -6.23
CA ARG A 35 -13.36 9.24 -4.89
C ARG A 35 -12.83 10.37 -4.00
N GLN A 36 -11.97 11.25 -4.52
CA GLN A 36 -11.48 12.44 -3.80
C GLN A 36 -12.59 13.38 -3.35
N HIS A 37 -13.72 13.41 -4.06
CA HIS A 37 -14.88 14.24 -3.72
C HIS A 37 -15.43 13.97 -2.30
N HIS A 38 -15.20 12.77 -1.74
CA HIS A 38 -15.54 12.46 -0.35
C HIS A 38 -14.70 13.23 0.68
N LEU A 39 -13.55 13.73 0.27
CA LEU A 39 -12.59 14.44 1.13
C LEU A 39 -12.61 15.97 0.92
N ASP A 40 -13.53 16.45 0.08
CA ASP A 40 -13.71 17.87 -0.15
C ASP A 40 -14.24 18.59 1.10
N PRO A 41 -13.83 19.83 1.35
CA PRO A 41 -14.35 20.62 2.45
C PRO A 41 -15.87 20.82 2.31
N PRO A 42 -16.62 20.99 3.42
CA PRO A 42 -16.13 21.26 4.76
C PRO A 42 -15.82 20.03 5.64
N TRP A 43 -16.19 18.82 5.21
CA TRP A 43 -16.05 17.60 6.01
C TRP A 43 -15.45 16.48 5.18
N ARG A 44 -14.43 15.81 5.73
CA ARG A 44 -13.81 14.65 5.08
C ARG A 44 -14.52 13.36 5.51
N ASP A 45 -15.18 12.72 4.56
CA ASP A 45 -15.79 11.40 4.74
C ASP A 45 -14.80 10.29 4.33
N TRP A 46 -13.93 9.92 5.27
CA TRP A 46 -12.98 8.83 5.05
C TRP A 46 -13.67 7.46 4.89
N ASP A 47 -14.85 7.28 5.50
CA ASP A 47 -15.55 6.00 5.44
C ASP A 47 -16.12 5.79 4.03
N ALA A 48 -16.82 6.78 3.47
CA ALA A 48 -17.30 6.74 2.09
C ALA A 48 -16.13 6.65 1.09
N PHE A 49 -15.07 7.42 1.34
CA PHE A 49 -13.83 7.34 0.55
C PHE A 49 -13.35 5.90 0.44
N PHE A 50 -13.11 5.19 1.54
CA PHE A 50 -12.61 3.82 1.49
C PHE A 50 -13.64 2.79 1.01
N ALA A 51 -14.93 3.01 1.27
CA ALA A 51 -16.00 2.08 0.85
C ALA A 51 -16.07 1.92 -0.68
N ASP A 52 -15.79 2.99 -1.43
CA ASP A 52 -15.90 3.02 -2.89
C ASP A 52 -14.64 2.48 -3.62
N CYS A 53 -13.63 2.00 -2.89
CA CYS A 53 -12.34 1.60 -3.48
C CYS A 53 -12.40 0.40 -4.45
N ILE A 54 -13.51 -0.35 -4.49
CA ILE A 54 -13.68 -1.50 -5.40
C ILE A 54 -13.90 -1.06 -6.86
N ASP A 55 -14.36 0.17 -7.07
CA ASP A 55 -14.69 0.72 -8.38
C ASP A 55 -13.53 1.52 -9.00
N ASP A 56 -12.40 1.62 -8.31
CA ASP A 56 -11.19 2.28 -8.83
C ASP A 56 -10.70 1.55 -10.11
N GLU A 57 -10.30 2.31 -11.13
CA GLU A 57 -9.52 1.78 -12.26
C GLU A 57 -8.06 1.59 -11.85
N SER A 58 -7.34 0.65 -12.50
CA SER A 58 -5.91 0.47 -12.27
C SER A 58 -5.05 1.38 -13.16
N PHE A 59 -3.89 1.80 -12.68
CA PHE A 59 -2.84 2.36 -13.54
C PHE A 59 -2.06 1.24 -14.22
N GLU A 60 -2.47 0.87 -15.45
CA GLU A 60 -1.95 -0.29 -16.21
C GLU A 60 -0.41 -0.28 -16.36
N GLU A 61 0.20 0.90 -16.50
CA GLU A 61 1.64 1.07 -16.58
C GLU A 61 2.37 0.67 -15.29
N ILE A 62 1.75 0.92 -14.13
CA ILE A 62 2.31 0.53 -12.84
C ILE A 62 2.11 -0.96 -12.61
N VAL A 63 0.94 -1.52 -12.98
CA VAL A 63 0.72 -2.98 -12.96
C VAL A 63 1.79 -3.70 -13.79
N THR A 64 2.01 -3.24 -15.03
CA THR A 64 3.04 -3.77 -15.93
C THR A 64 4.43 -3.69 -15.31
N LEU A 65 4.77 -2.56 -14.65
CA LEU A 65 6.05 -2.42 -13.97
C LEU A 65 6.23 -3.45 -12.85
N ILE A 66 5.20 -3.69 -12.04
CA ILE A 66 5.24 -4.67 -10.95
C ILE A 66 5.42 -6.10 -11.49
N ASP A 67 4.76 -6.44 -12.60
CA ASP A 67 4.90 -7.75 -13.24
C ASP A 67 6.31 -7.99 -13.78
N LEU A 68 6.97 -6.95 -14.26
CA LEU A 68 8.34 -7.00 -14.78
C LEU A 68 9.42 -7.14 -13.69
N LEU A 69 9.08 -6.96 -12.40
CA LEU A 69 10.04 -7.15 -11.31
C LEU A 69 10.53 -8.61 -11.25
N ASP A 70 11.76 -8.83 -10.81
CA ASP A 70 12.29 -10.20 -10.63
C ASP A 70 11.35 -11.03 -9.73
N PRO A 71 10.95 -12.25 -10.13
CA PRO A 71 10.09 -13.14 -9.32
C PRO A 71 10.61 -13.45 -7.90
N LYS A 72 11.91 -13.28 -7.65
CA LYS A 72 12.54 -13.46 -6.33
C LYS A 72 12.27 -12.30 -5.38
N LEU A 73 11.97 -11.10 -5.90
CA LEU A 73 11.57 -9.97 -5.08
C LEU A 73 10.18 -10.23 -4.52
N ALA A 74 10.03 -10.04 -3.21
CA ALA A 74 8.71 -9.98 -2.62
C ALA A 74 8.06 -8.63 -2.94
N VAL A 75 6.82 -8.65 -3.44
CA VAL A 75 6.01 -7.45 -3.65
C VAL A 75 5.09 -7.28 -2.44
N VAL A 76 5.36 -6.23 -1.66
CA VAL A 76 4.62 -5.91 -0.44
C VAL A 76 3.73 -4.70 -0.69
N LEU A 77 2.42 -4.91 -0.69
CA LEU A 77 1.46 -3.83 -0.73
C LEU A 77 1.28 -3.28 0.69
N LEU A 78 1.63 -2.01 0.91
CA LEU A 78 1.48 -1.37 2.22
C LEU A 78 0.58 -0.14 2.08
N THR A 79 -0.68 -0.30 2.49
CA THR A 79 -1.74 0.69 2.28
C THR A 79 -2.29 1.23 3.58
N SER A 80 -2.72 2.50 3.57
CA SER A 80 -3.46 3.11 4.67
C SER A 80 -4.96 2.72 4.70
N ARG A 81 -5.45 1.95 3.71
CA ARG A 81 -6.81 1.41 3.73
C ARG A 81 -7.06 0.62 5.04
N PRO A 82 -8.17 0.88 5.74
CA PRO A 82 -8.48 0.19 6.99
C PRO A 82 -8.85 -1.28 6.74
N MET A 83 -8.57 -2.16 7.69
CA MET A 83 -8.86 -3.59 7.56
C MET A 83 -10.32 -3.93 7.23
N TRP A 84 -11.29 -3.09 7.58
CA TRP A 84 -12.71 -3.36 7.29
C TRP A 84 -13.02 -3.31 5.77
N VAL A 85 -12.16 -2.68 4.95
CA VAL A 85 -12.21 -2.76 3.47
C VAL A 85 -11.26 -3.82 2.89
N GLN A 86 -10.76 -4.77 3.68
CA GLN A 86 -9.88 -5.82 3.16
C GLN A 86 -10.55 -6.64 2.07
N ARG A 87 -11.80 -7.05 2.26
CA ARG A 87 -12.53 -7.85 1.27
C ARG A 87 -12.66 -7.13 -0.09
N PRO A 88 -13.19 -5.89 -0.17
CA PRO A 88 -13.24 -5.19 -1.45
C PRO A 88 -11.85 -4.90 -2.02
N THR A 89 -10.85 -4.63 -1.19
CA THR A 89 -9.45 -4.47 -1.66
C THR A 89 -8.92 -5.75 -2.31
N LEU A 90 -9.12 -6.92 -1.71
CA LEU A 90 -8.71 -8.21 -2.29
C LEU A 90 -9.48 -8.54 -3.58
N GLN A 91 -10.77 -8.20 -3.64
CA GLN A 91 -11.55 -8.36 -4.86
C GLN A 91 -11.04 -7.46 -5.99
N TRP A 92 -10.67 -6.23 -5.67
CA TRP A 92 -10.06 -5.29 -6.61
C TRP A 92 -8.70 -5.80 -7.12
N LEU A 93 -7.82 -6.25 -6.22
CA LEU A 93 -6.52 -6.84 -6.58
C LEU A 93 -6.68 -8.04 -7.52
N ALA A 94 -7.68 -8.89 -7.27
CA ALA A 94 -7.98 -10.04 -8.13
C ALA A 94 -8.59 -9.63 -9.48
N LYS A 95 -9.43 -8.59 -9.53
CA LYS A 95 -10.06 -8.07 -10.76
C LYS A 95 -9.00 -7.62 -11.78
N PHE A 96 -7.93 -6.97 -11.30
CA PHE A 96 -6.86 -6.41 -12.13
C PHE A 96 -5.60 -7.30 -12.18
N ASP A 97 -5.68 -8.54 -11.67
CA ASP A 97 -4.57 -9.51 -11.63
C ASP A 97 -3.27 -8.93 -11.05
N ILE A 98 -3.40 -8.13 -9.98
CA ILE A 98 -2.26 -7.45 -9.38
C ILE A 98 -1.34 -8.48 -8.72
N ARG A 99 -0.08 -8.53 -9.16
CA ARG A 99 0.96 -9.32 -8.49
C ARG A 99 1.27 -8.73 -7.10
N PHE A 100 1.12 -9.56 -6.07
CA PHE A 100 1.64 -9.27 -4.72
C PHE A 100 1.86 -10.55 -3.92
N ASP A 101 2.71 -10.45 -2.89
CA ASP A 101 3.00 -11.54 -1.96
C ASP A 101 2.42 -11.27 -0.57
N LEU A 102 2.47 -10.03 -0.12
CA LEU A 102 1.99 -9.61 1.18
C LEU A 102 1.21 -8.30 1.07
N LEU A 103 -0.01 -8.29 1.61
CA LEU A 103 -0.81 -7.09 1.81
C LEU A 103 -0.80 -6.73 3.29
N ILE A 104 -0.33 -5.53 3.61
CA ILE A 104 -0.36 -4.93 4.94
C ILE A 104 -1.35 -3.77 4.93
N MET A 105 -2.39 -3.88 5.76
CA MET A 105 -3.46 -2.89 5.87
C MET A 105 -3.45 -2.22 7.24
N ARG A 106 -4.14 -1.08 7.38
CA ARG A 106 -4.24 -0.38 8.66
C ARG A 106 -5.13 -1.15 9.64
N PRO A 107 -4.62 -1.59 10.81
CA PRO A 107 -5.42 -2.30 11.80
C PRO A 107 -6.47 -1.39 12.45
N LEU A 108 -7.54 -1.99 12.96
CA LEU A 108 -8.55 -1.28 13.73
C LEU A 108 -7.92 -0.63 14.98
N GLY A 109 -8.24 0.64 15.23
CA GLY A 109 -7.72 1.39 16.38
C GLY A 109 -6.36 2.06 16.17
N ASP A 110 -5.75 1.93 14.98
CA ASP A 110 -4.62 2.78 14.59
C ASP A 110 -5.13 4.11 14.02
N PHE A 111 -4.85 5.19 14.74
CA PHE A 111 -5.19 6.57 14.38
C PHE A 111 -3.97 7.39 13.95
N GLN A 112 -2.84 6.75 13.69
CA GLN A 112 -1.62 7.43 13.26
C GLN A 112 -1.80 7.98 11.85
N ALA A 113 -1.14 9.10 11.55
CA ALA A 113 -1.00 9.55 10.18
C ALA A 113 -0.31 8.47 9.32
N SER A 114 -0.63 8.42 8.02
CA SER A 114 -0.04 7.45 7.06
C SER A 114 1.48 7.28 7.20
N PRO A 115 2.30 8.35 7.31
CA PRO A 115 3.74 8.18 7.44
C PRO A 115 4.15 7.41 8.71
N GLY A 116 3.48 7.62 9.83
CA GLY A 116 3.79 6.94 11.09
C GLY A 116 3.50 5.44 10.99
N PHE A 117 2.28 5.10 10.59
CA PHE A 117 1.85 3.72 10.37
C PHE A 117 2.78 2.98 9.39
N LYS A 118 3.03 3.57 8.20
CA LYS A 118 3.88 2.92 7.18
C LYS A 118 5.33 2.77 7.65
N LYS A 119 5.85 3.72 8.44
CA LYS A 119 7.19 3.61 9.03
C LYS A 119 7.31 2.43 9.99
N ASP A 120 6.34 2.28 10.87
CA ASP A 120 6.33 1.22 11.87
C ASP A 120 6.21 -0.16 11.21
N GLU A 121 5.30 -0.32 10.24
CA GLU A 121 5.17 -1.56 9.48
C GLU A 121 6.41 -1.89 8.66
N THR A 122 7.04 -0.89 8.02
CA THR A 122 8.28 -1.10 7.27
C THR A 122 9.41 -1.57 8.19
N LYS A 123 9.55 -0.99 9.39
CA LYS A 123 10.53 -1.45 10.38
C LYS A 123 10.22 -2.85 10.90
N TYR A 124 8.94 -3.17 11.10
CA TYR A 124 8.50 -4.47 11.59
C TYR A 124 8.71 -5.57 10.56
N LEU A 125 8.51 -5.24 9.27
CA LEU A 125 8.85 -6.06 8.12
C LEU A 125 10.37 -6.30 8.05
N SER A 126 11.18 -5.24 8.19
CA SER A 126 12.65 -5.35 8.25
C SER A 126 13.15 -6.21 9.42
N ALA A 127 12.52 -6.10 10.59
CA ALA A 127 12.85 -6.93 11.74
C ALA A 127 12.58 -8.43 11.53
N ARG A 128 11.78 -8.81 10.52
CA ARG A 128 11.57 -10.20 10.07
C ARG A 128 12.52 -10.65 8.98
N GLY A 129 13.47 -9.80 8.59
CA GLY A 129 14.50 -10.11 7.60
C GLY A 129 14.09 -9.84 6.15
N PHE A 130 12.90 -9.28 5.90
CA PHE A 130 12.60 -8.71 4.60
C PHE A 130 13.42 -7.44 4.41
N LEU A 131 13.98 -7.21 3.23
CA LEU A 131 14.86 -6.09 2.98
C LEU A 131 14.21 -5.14 1.98
N PRO A 132 13.52 -4.07 2.41
CA PRO A 132 12.97 -3.08 1.50
C PRO A 132 14.08 -2.41 0.68
N ARG A 133 14.08 -2.63 -0.64
CA ARG A 133 15.08 -2.05 -1.57
C ARG A 133 14.55 -0.84 -2.30
N LEU A 134 13.23 -0.75 -2.43
CA LEU A 134 12.54 0.32 -3.15
C LEU A 134 11.13 0.47 -2.57
N ALA A 135 10.65 1.71 -2.49
CA ALA A 135 9.26 2.05 -2.28
C ALA A 135 8.70 2.82 -3.50
N ILE A 136 7.41 2.64 -3.80
CA ILE A 136 6.65 3.39 -4.81
C ILE A 136 5.46 4.05 -4.12
N GLU A 137 5.39 5.37 -4.18
CA GLU A 137 4.49 6.20 -3.37
C GLU A 137 4.11 7.49 -4.08
N ASP A 138 2.91 7.99 -3.82
CA ASP A 138 2.38 9.24 -4.37
C ASP A 138 2.14 10.34 -3.31
N ASP A 139 2.17 10.01 -2.01
CA ASP A 139 2.13 10.99 -0.93
C ASP A 139 3.55 11.45 -0.59
N MET A 140 3.86 12.72 -0.85
CA MET A 140 5.17 13.29 -0.53
C MET A 140 5.54 13.17 0.97
N ARG A 141 4.55 13.07 1.87
CA ARG A 141 4.81 12.82 3.31
C ARG A 141 5.33 11.40 3.55
N ASN A 142 4.78 10.41 2.85
CA ASN A 142 5.23 9.02 2.92
C ASN A 142 6.59 8.87 2.20
N VAL A 143 6.80 9.53 1.05
CA VAL A 143 8.10 9.59 0.36
C VAL A 143 9.20 10.12 1.27
N ARG A 144 8.97 11.27 1.93
CA ARG A 144 9.93 11.83 2.89
C ARG A 144 10.18 10.89 4.05
N MET A 145 9.15 10.18 4.52
CA MET A 145 9.28 9.19 5.56
C MET A 145 10.15 8.00 5.14
N TYR A 146 9.91 7.38 3.99
CA TYR A 146 10.72 6.25 3.49
C TYR A 146 12.18 6.64 3.33
N ARG A 147 12.44 7.83 2.74
CA ARG A 147 13.79 8.38 2.62
C ARG A 147 14.44 8.62 3.99
N SER A 148 13.67 9.01 5.02
CA SER A 148 14.19 9.19 6.39
C SER A 148 14.61 7.89 7.08
N ILE A 149 14.18 6.74 6.57
CA ILE A 149 14.58 5.40 7.02
C ILE A 149 15.42 4.67 5.96
N GLU A 150 16.06 5.44 5.07
CA GLU A 150 17.02 4.95 4.06
C GLU A 150 16.44 3.96 3.05
N VAL A 151 15.13 4.00 2.82
CA VAL A 151 14.47 3.26 1.73
C VAL A 151 14.39 4.18 0.50
N PRO A 152 15.07 3.86 -0.62
CA PRO A 152 14.91 4.60 -1.87
C PRO A 152 13.44 4.62 -2.29
N THR A 153 12.96 5.76 -2.82
CA THR A 153 11.53 5.93 -3.14
C THR A 153 11.33 6.64 -4.47
N ILE A 154 10.57 5.98 -5.35
CA ILE A 154 9.98 6.59 -6.54
C ILE A 154 8.74 7.35 -6.07
N PHE A 155 8.71 8.65 -6.38
CA PHE A 155 7.52 9.47 -6.23
C PHE A 155 6.73 9.45 -7.53
N LEU A 156 5.45 9.11 -7.46
CA LEU A 156 4.52 9.21 -8.57
C LEU A 156 3.57 10.38 -8.35
N GLU A 157 3.40 11.21 -9.38
CA GLU A 157 2.42 12.29 -9.34
C GLU A 157 1.06 11.76 -9.76
N SER A 158 0.21 11.48 -8.78
CA SER A 158 -1.08 10.80 -8.95
C SER A 158 -2.27 11.75 -9.17
N GLY A 159 -2.09 13.05 -8.91
CA GLY A 159 -3.19 14.02 -8.83
C GLY A 159 -4.14 13.80 -7.64
N TYR A 160 -3.85 12.82 -6.79
CA TYR A 160 -4.67 12.37 -5.64
C TYR A 160 -4.42 13.20 -4.37
N HIS A 161 -3.23 13.81 -4.23
CA HIS A 161 -2.90 14.69 -3.12
C HIS A 161 -2.87 16.15 -3.55
N PRO A 162 -3.64 17.06 -2.90
CA PRO A 162 -3.54 18.49 -3.19
C PRO A 162 -2.13 18.98 -2.81
N HIS A 163 -1.51 19.73 -3.72
CA HIS A 163 -0.21 20.36 -3.56
C HIS A 163 -0.18 21.39 -2.42
#